data_AF-W1YTS1-F1
#
_entry.id   AF-W1YTS1-F1
#
_cell.length_a   1.000
_cell.length_b   1.000
_cell.length_c   1.000
_cell.angle_alpha   90.00
_cell.angle_beta   90.00
_cell.angle_gamma   90.00
#
_symmetry.space_group_name_H-M   'P 1'
#
loop_
_entity.id
_entity.type
_entity.pdbx_description
1 polymer ?
#
loop_
_entity_poly.entity_id
_entity_poly.type
_entity_poly.pdbx_seq_one_letter_code
_entity_poly.pdbx_strand_id
1 'polypeptide(L)'
;TPPTIQQGANPTNISIPNTLMAAKTTTTASMQINLNSSDPLPSVNAFDASNADSYNKKGSVTVFDSQGNAHDMSVYFVKTGDNNWQVYTQDSSDPNSIAKTATTLEFNANGTLVDG
;
A
#
# COMPACT_ATOMS: atom_id res chain seq x y z
N THR A 1 25.07 -46.60 23.64
CA THR A 1 25.03 -45.39 24.50
C THR A 1 23.63 -45.26 25.06
N PRO A 2 23.42 -45.02 26.37
CA PRO A 2 22.08 -44.87 26.93
C PRO A 2 21.38 -43.62 26.37
N PRO A 3 20.04 -43.60 26.24
CA PRO A 3 19.31 -42.44 25.74
C PRO A 3 19.33 -41.30 26.78
N THR A 4 19.61 -40.07 26.34
CA THR A 4 19.46 -38.86 27.14
C THR A 4 18.01 -38.38 27.09
N ILE A 5 17.36 -38.27 28.26
CA ILE A 5 16.07 -37.59 28.40
C ILE A 5 16.31 -36.10 28.14
N GLN A 6 15.60 -35.49 27.19
CA GLN A 6 15.72 -34.05 26.95
C GLN A 6 15.13 -33.30 28.16
N GLN A 7 15.99 -32.76 29.02
CA GLN A 7 15.56 -31.98 30.19
C GLN A 7 14.88 -30.70 29.68
N GLY A 8 13.59 -30.54 29.98
CA GLY A 8 12.83 -29.34 29.61
C GLY A 8 13.46 -28.08 30.19
N ALA A 9 13.28 -26.94 29.53
CA ALA A 9 13.83 -25.67 29.97
C ALA A 9 13.38 -25.30 31.40
N ASN A 10 14.25 -24.64 32.17
CA ASN A 10 13.94 -24.21 33.53
C ASN A 10 12.79 -23.18 33.50
N PRO A 11 11.70 -23.38 34.27
CA PRO A 11 10.59 -22.45 34.30
C PRO A 11 11.01 -21.12 34.94
N THR A 12 10.71 -20.01 34.27
CA THR A 12 10.82 -18.65 34.82
C THR A 12 9.45 -18.11 35.24
N ASN A 13 9.41 -17.08 36.09
CA ASN A 13 8.16 -16.44 36.47
C ASN A 13 7.49 -15.77 35.26
N ILE A 14 6.16 -15.87 35.18
CA ILE A 14 5.36 -15.09 34.24
C ILE A 14 5.24 -13.67 34.82
N SER A 15 5.59 -12.66 34.04
CA SER A 15 5.39 -11.25 34.38
C SER A 15 4.45 -10.61 33.35
N ILE A 16 3.44 -9.88 33.83
CA ILE A 16 2.54 -9.07 33.01
C ILE A 16 2.91 -7.60 33.29
N PRO A 17 3.84 -7.02 32.52
CA PRO A 17 4.26 -5.64 32.73
C PRO A 17 3.13 -4.68 32.35
N ASN A 18 3.07 -3.53 33.03
CA ASN A 18 2.16 -2.42 32.74
C ASN A 18 2.81 -1.34 31.84
N THR A 19 3.95 -1.67 31.23
CA THR A 19 4.65 -0.79 30.29
C THR A 19 3.81 -0.57 29.05
N LEU A 20 3.81 0.66 28.53
CA LEU A 20 3.13 0.98 27.28
C LEU A 20 3.74 0.16 26.13
N MET A 21 2.89 -0.39 25.26
CA MET A 21 3.35 -1.05 24.03
C MET A 21 3.80 0.01 23.01
N ALA A 22 4.98 -0.17 22.44
CA ALA A 22 5.48 0.72 21.39
C ALA A 22 4.67 0.57 20.10
N ALA A 23 4.56 1.66 19.34
CA ALA A 23 4.00 1.62 17.99
C ALA A 23 4.83 0.73 17.07
N LYS A 24 4.19 0.17 16.04
CA LYS A 24 4.83 -0.68 15.05
C LYS A 24 4.63 -0.08 13.66
N THR A 25 5.72 0.28 13.01
CA THR A 25 5.71 0.82 11.65
C THR A 25 5.10 -0.18 10.67
N THR A 26 4.25 0.33 9.78
CA THR A 26 3.69 -0.48 8.68
C THR A 26 4.80 -0.92 7.73
N THR A 27 4.89 -2.22 7.47
CA THR A 27 5.86 -2.82 6.54
C THR A 27 5.20 -3.44 5.31
N THR A 28 3.89 -3.69 5.36
CA THR A 28 3.12 -4.26 4.26
C THR A 28 1.72 -3.68 4.28
N ALA A 29 1.20 -3.34 3.10
CA ALA A 29 -0.19 -2.97 2.87
C ALA A 29 -0.65 -3.65 1.57
N SER A 30 -1.93 -4.00 1.51
CA SER A 30 -2.52 -4.64 0.33
C SER A 30 -3.76 -3.86 -0.09
N MET A 31 -3.85 -3.57 -1.38
CA MET A 31 -5.02 -2.95 -2.00
C MET A 31 -5.50 -3.83 -3.15
N GLN A 32 -6.80 -4.13 -3.17
CA GLN A 32 -7.44 -4.80 -4.29
C GLN A 32 -8.38 -3.80 -4.97
N ILE A 33 -8.29 -3.69 -6.29
CA ILE A 33 -9.11 -2.79 -7.09
C ILE A 33 -9.49 -3.45 -8.40
N ASN A 34 -10.73 -3.20 -8.85
CA ASN A 34 -11.19 -3.56 -10.18
C ASN A 34 -11.24 -2.29 -11.04
N LEU A 35 -10.46 -2.27 -12.12
CA LEU A 35 -10.38 -1.16 -13.06
C LEU A 35 -11.26 -1.47 -14.28
N ASN A 36 -12.08 -0.50 -14.69
CA ASN A 36 -12.97 -0.66 -15.83
C ASN A 36 -12.20 -0.46 -17.14
N SER A 37 -12.11 -1.51 -17.96
CA SER A 37 -11.38 -1.47 -19.23
C SER A 37 -11.97 -0.46 -20.22
N SER A 38 -13.27 -0.17 -20.14
CA SER A 38 -13.96 0.79 -21.01
C SER A 38 -13.83 2.24 -20.55
N ASP A 39 -13.13 2.52 -19.44
CA ASP A 39 -12.90 3.90 -19.03
C ASP A 39 -12.08 4.65 -20.11
N PRO A 40 -12.45 5.90 -20.45
CA PRO A 40 -11.67 6.71 -21.37
C PRO A 40 -10.31 7.07 -20.74
N LEU A 41 -9.37 7.49 -21.58
CA LEU A 41 -8.19 8.20 -21.07
C LEU A 41 -8.64 9.49 -20.37
N PRO A 42 -7.95 9.94 -19.30
CA PRO A 42 -8.23 11.24 -18.70
C PRO A 42 -8.19 12.36 -19.75
N SER A 43 -9.03 13.37 -19.56
CA SER A 43 -9.08 14.52 -20.48
C SER A 43 -7.87 15.44 -20.35
N VAL A 44 -7.13 15.32 -19.24
CA VAL A 44 -5.86 16.02 -18.99
C VAL A 44 -4.69 15.04 -19.15
N ASN A 45 -3.79 15.33 -20.09
CA ASN A 45 -2.68 14.43 -20.43
C ASN A 45 -1.62 14.31 -19.30
N ALA A 46 -1.43 15.36 -18.50
CA ALA A 46 -0.48 15.34 -17.39
C ALA A 46 -1.22 15.04 -16.08
N PHE A 47 -0.72 14.06 -15.33
CA PHE A 47 -1.26 13.74 -14.02
C PHE A 47 -1.06 14.91 -13.04
N ASP A 48 -2.12 15.25 -12.31
CA ASP A 48 -2.14 16.23 -11.23
C ASP A 48 -3.10 15.76 -10.12
N ALA A 49 -2.54 15.44 -8.95
CA ALA A 49 -3.30 14.94 -7.81
C ALA A 49 -4.38 15.91 -7.29
N SER A 50 -4.30 17.19 -7.65
CA SER A 50 -5.30 18.21 -7.33
C SER A 50 -6.39 18.36 -8.39
N ASN A 51 -6.19 17.78 -9.58
CA ASN A 51 -7.13 17.84 -10.69
C ASN A 51 -7.79 16.47 -10.91
N ALA A 52 -9.09 16.40 -10.58
CA ALA A 52 -9.89 15.18 -10.71
C ALA A 52 -10.02 14.67 -12.17
N ASP A 53 -9.81 15.54 -13.16
CA ASP A 53 -9.88 15.19 -14.58
C ASP A 53 -8.57 14.56 -15.11
N SER A 54 -7.54 14.46 -14.27
CA SER A 54 -6.23 13.89 -14.62
C SER A 54 -6.06 12.40 -14.26
N TYR A 55 -7.06 11.78 -13.60
CA TYR A 55 -7.02 10.39 -13.19
C TYR A 55 -8.39 9.70 -13.26
N ASN A 56 -8.41 8.38 -13.35
CA ASN A 56 -9.64 7.60 -13.50
C ASN A 56 -10.22 7.13 -12.18
N LYS A 57 -9.36 6.73 -11.24
CA LYS A 57 -9.75 6.25 -9.90
C LYS A 57 -8.77 6.75 -8.85
N LYS A 58 -9.29 6.95 -7.64
CA LYS A 58 -8.52 7.26 -6.43
C LYS A 58 -8.91 6.29 -5.33
N GLY A 59 -7.92 5.71 -4.66
CA GLY A 59 -8.07 4.95 -3.42
C GLY A 59 -7.25 5.60 -2.30
N SER A 60 -7.45 5.13 -1.07
CA SER A 60 -6.64 5.53 0.08
C SER A 60 -6.32 4.34 0.98
N VAL A 61 -5.18 4.39 1.64
CA VAL A 61 -4.79 3.47 2.70
C VAL A 61 -4.10 4.24 3.83
N THR A 62 -4.54 4.02 5.06
CA THR A 62 -3.89 4.62 6.24
C THR A 62 -2.78 3.69 6.72
N VAL A 63 -1.56 4.22 6.86
CA VAL A 63 -0.37 3.50 7.37
C VAL A 63 0.18 4.21 8.61
N PHE A 64 1.01 3.53 9.39
CA PHE A 64 1.56 4.08 10.65
C PHE A 64 3.08 4.13 10.62
N ASP A 65 3.65 5.23 11.14
CA ASP A 65 5.09 5.39 11.32
C ASP A 65 5.61 4.70 12.61
N SER A 66 6.89 4.88 12.94
CA SER A 66 7.51 4.31 14.16
C SER A 66 7.07 4.98 15.47
N GLN A 67 6.47 6.17 15.40
CA GLN A 67 5.95 6.91 16.55
C GLN A 67 4.44 6.68 16.74
N GLY A 68 3.78 6.04 15.77
CA GLY A 68 2.35 5.76 15.79
C GLY A 68 1.50 6.83 15.11
N ASN A 69 2.11 7.78 14.38
CA ASN A 69 1.37 8.75 13.59
C ASN A 69 0.72 8.06 12.39
N ALA A 70 -0.52 8.44 12.08
CA ALA A 70 -1.25 7.96 10.92
C ALA A 70 -0.87 8.79 9.68
N HIS A 71 -0.60 8.11 8.58
CA HIS A 71 -0.36 8.68 7.27
C HIS A 71 -1.40 8.17 6.28
N ASP A 72 -2.15 9.07 5.67
CA ASP A 72 -3.17 8.73 4.67
C ASP A 72 -2.54 8.72 3.27
N MET A 73 -2.19 7.54 2.79
CA MET A 73 -1.61 7.36 1.46
C MET A 73 -2.72 7.33 0.42
N SER A 74 -2.80 8.38 -0.40
CA SER A 74 -3.64 8.43 -1.60
C SER A 74 -2.97 7.66 -2.74
N VAL A 75 -3.74 6.81 -3.42
CA VAL A 75 -3.30 6.04 -4.60
C VAL A 75 -4.18 6.41 -5.78
N TYR A 76 -3.56 6.85 -6.87
CA TYR A 76 -4.24 7.33 -8.08
C TYR A 76 -3.96 6.37 -9.23
N PHE A 77 -5.00 5.99 -9.96
CA PHE A 77 -4.92 5.11 -11.13
C PHE A 77 -5.28 5.91 -12.38
N VAL A 78 -4.35 5.96 -13.32
CA VAL A 78 -4.43 6.73 -14.55
C VAL A 78 -4.30 5.77 -15.72
N LYS A 79 -5.35 5.63 -16.53
CA LYS A 79 -5.29 4.81 -17.74
C LYS A 79 -4.39 5.51 -18.75
N THR A 80 -3.38 4.82 -19.27
CA THR A 80 -2.43 5.35 -20.26
C THR A 80 -2.59 4.70 -21.64
N GLY A 81 -3.26 3.56 -21.70
CA GLY A 81 -3.60 2.84 -22.92
C GLY A 81 -4.51 1.66 -22.61
N ASP A 82 -4.80 0.85 -23.62
CA ASP A 82 -5.54 -0.39 -23.40
C ASP A 82 -4.71 -1.32 -22.51
N ASN A 83 -5.33 -1.81 -21.44
CA ASN A 83 -4.73 -2.68 -20.43
C ASN A 83 -3.53 -2.11 -19.65
N ASN A 84 -3.21 -0.82 -19.82
CA ASN A 84 -2.06 -0.17 -19.16
C ASN A 84 -2.54 0.97 -18.26
N TRP A 85 -2.08 0.94 -17.01
CA TRP A 85 -2.45 1.90 -15.98
C TRP A 85 -1.23 2.39 -15.23
N GLN A 86 -1.02 3.70 -15.17
CA GLN A 86 -0.01 4.30 -14.30
C GLN A 86 -0.59 4.50 -12.90
N VAL A 87 0.19 4.13 -11.88
CA VAL A 87 -0.16 4.33 -10.48
C VAL A 87 0.71 5.43 -9.89
N TYR A 88 0.08 6.40 -9.24
CA TYR A 88 0.74 7.43 -8.47
C TYR A 88 0.36 7.33 -7.01
N THR A 89 1.27 7.66 -6.11
CA THR A 89 1.03 7.68 -4.67
C THR A 89 1.44 9.00 -4.06
N GLN A 90 0.66 9.48 -3.09
CA GLN A 90 0.94 10.69 -2.34
C GLN A 90 0.55 10.46 -0.87
N ASP A 91 1.42 10.84 0.06
CA ASP A 91 0.99 11.00 1.44
C ASP A 91 0.14 12.28 1.54
N SER A 92 -1.15 12.15 1.81
CA SER A 92 -2.07 13.27 1.92
C SER A 92 -2.13 13.89 3.33
N SER A 93 -1.44 13.29 4.30
CA SER A 93 -1.29 13.83 5.65
C SER A 93 -0.15 14.84 5.77
N ASP A 94 0.81 14.83 4.83
CA ASP A 94 1.88 15.82 4.73
C ASP A 94 1.54 16.90 3.67
N PRO A 95 1.38 18.18 4.05
CA PRO A 95 1.04 19.25 3.11
C PRO A 95 2.12 19.55 2.06
N ASN A 96 3.36 19.10 2.27
CA ASN A 96 4.48 19.29 1.32
C ASN A 96 4.71 18.07 0.44
N SER A 97 3.97 16.99 0.66
CA SER A 97 4.07 15.77 -0.11
C SER A 97 3.62 15.98 -1.55
N ILE A 98 4.44 15.53 -2.49
CA ILE A 98 4.13 15.53 -3.91
C ILE A 98 3.83 14.10 -4.34
N ALA A 99 2.82 13.95 -5.19
CA ALA A 99 2.50 12.67 -5.77
C ALA A 99 3.65 12.18 -6.67
N LYS A 100 3.99 10.90 -6.56
CA LYS A 100 5.06 10.26 -7.33
C LYS A 100 4.55 9.03 -8.05
N THR A 101 5.11 8.76 -9.22
CA THR A 101 4.89 7.50 -9.91
C THR A 101 5.39 6.35 -9.05
N ALA A 102 4.51 5.42 -8.72
CA ALA A 102 4.83 4.24 -7.94
C ALA A 102 5.16 3.05 -8.85
N THR A 103 4.25 2.75 -9.78
CA THR A 103 4.39 1.63 -10.72
C THR A 103 3.47 1.78 -11.92
N THR A 104 3.60 0.89 -12.90
CA THR A 104 2.68 0.70 -14.02
C THR A 104 2.04 -0.68 -13.89
N LEU A 105 0.72 -0.77 -13.92
CA LEU A 105 -0.01 -2.02 -13.97
C LEU A 105 -0.29 -2.40 -15.42
N GLU A 106 0.07 -3.63 -15.79
CA GLU A 106 -0.22 -4.20 -17.10
C GLU A 106 -1.14 -5.41 -16.94
N PHE A 107 -2.22 -5.43 -17.71
CA PHE A 107 -3.17 -6.53 -17.75
C PHE A 107 -3.09 -7.27 -19.08
N ASN A 108 -3.34 -8.57 -19.07
CA ASN A 108 -3.55 -9.32 -20.31
C ASN A 108 -5.00 -9.13 -20.82
N ALA A 109 -5.29 -9.67 -22.01
CA ALA A 109 -6.62 -9.58 -22.63
C ALA A 109 -7.76 -10.23 -21.82
N ASN A 110 -7.44 -11.10 -20.85
CA ASN A 110 -8.41 -11.72 -19.94
C ASN A 110 -8.62 -10.90 -18.64
N GLY A 111 -7.99 -9.73 -18.53
CA GLY A 111 -8.06 -8.87 -17.34
C GLY A 111 -7.23 -9.35 -16.15
N THR A 112 -6.27 -10.27 -16.37
CA THR A 112 -5.34 -10.70 -15.31
C THR A 112 -4.12 -9.78 -15.28
N LEU A 113 -3.70 -9.36 -14.08
CA LEU A 113 -2.47 -8.57 -13.88
C LEU A 113 -1.25 -9.43 -14.25
N VAL A 114 -0.37 -8.89 -15.09
CA VAL A 114 0.86 -9.55 -15.54
C VAL A 114 2.13 -8.84 -15.11
N ASP A 115 2.07 -7.53 -14.86
CA ASP A 115 3.18 -6.73 -14.33
C ASP A 115 2.65 -5.58 -13.44
N GLY A 116 3.43 -5.18 -12.44
CA GLY A 116 3.03 -4.18 -11.44
C GLY A 116 3.93 -4.07 -10.22
#